data_AF-A0ABD5DHU1-F1
#
_entry.id   AF-A0ABD5DHU1-F1
#
_cell.length_a   1.000
_cell.length_b   1.000
_cell.length_c   1.000
_cell.angle_alpha   90.00
_cell.angle_beta   90.00
_cell.angle_gamma   90.00
#
_symmetry.space_group_name_H-M   'P 1'
#
loop_
_entity.id
_entity.type
_entity.pdbx_description
1 polymer ?
#
loop_
_entity_poly.entity_id
_entity_poly.type
_entity_poly.pdbx_seq_one_letter_code
_entity_poly.pdbx_strand_id
1 'polypeptide(L)'
;IERPALVTVLPHQQKGKTVVLDLGANVDCDSTMLVQFAVMGAVLAEEVVGIANPRVALLNIGEEEMKGLGSIRDAAAVLKTLPSLNYIG
;
A
#
# COMPACT_ATOMS: atom_id res chain seq x y z
N ILE A 1 -4.29 -13.72 5.92
CA ILE A 1 -4.77 -12.37 6.30
C ILE A 1 -5.10 -12.43 7.77
N GLU A 2 -4.36 -11.68 8.59
CA GLU A 2 -4.56 -11.69 10.05
C GLU A 2 -5.61 -10.68 10.52
N ARG A 3 -5.77 -9.54 9.82
CA ARG A 3 -6.78 -8.53 10.11
C ARG A 3 -7.34 -7.88 8.85
N PRO A 4 -8.63 -7.52 8.82
CA PRO A 4 -9.21 -6.76 7.71
C PRO A 4 -8.72 -5.31 7.71
N ALA A 5 -8.70 -4.68 6.53
CA ALA A 5 -8.44 -3.26 6.35
C ALA A 5 -9.70 -2.55 5.82
N LEU A 6 -9.96 -1.33 6.27
CA LEU A 6 -10.94 -0.45 5.65
C LEU A 6 -10.36 0.11 4.35
N VAL A 7 -11.09 -0.04 3.25
CA VAL A 7 -10.61 0.36 1.92
C VAL A 7 -11.50 1.44 1.34
N THR A 8 -10.90 2.44 0.72
CA THR A 8 -11.63 3.41 -0.11
C THR A 8 -10.93 3.65 -1.45
N VAL A 9 -11.68 4.17 -2.41
CA VAL A 9 -11.16 4.60 -3.71
C VAL A 9 -11.34 6.11 -3.83
N LEU A 10 -10.24 6.84 -3.89
CA LEU A 10 -10.22 8.29 -4.01
C LEU A 10 -9.97 8.71 -5.46
N PRO A 11 -10.67 9.73 -5.99
CA PRO A 11 -10.27 10.36 -7.24
C PRO A 11 -8.99 11.20 -7.03
N HIS A 12 -8.21 11.39 -8.09
CA HIS A 12 -7.09 12.33 -8.07
C HIS A 12 -7.09 13.26 -9.29
N GLN A 13 -6.29 14.33 -9.23
CA GLN A 13 -6.30 15.45 -10.18
C GLN A 13 -6.05 15.05 -11.64
N GLN A 14 -5.38 13.91 -11.87
CA GLN A 14 -5.12 13.37 -13.22
C GLN A 14 -6.30 12.53 -13.76
N LYS A 15 -7.51 12.68 -13.21
CA LYS A 15 -8.72 11.91 -13.55
C LYS A 15 -8.59 10.39 -13.35
N GLY A 16 -7.64 9.95 -12.52
CA GLY A 16 -7.51 8.55 -12.15
C GLY A 16 -8.06 8.27 -10.75
N LYS A 17 -7.77 7.07 -10.25
CA LYS A 17 -8.24 6.56 -8.96
C LYS A 17 -7.05 6.05 -8.14
N THR A 18 -7.11 6.25 -6.84
CA THR A 18 -6.16 5.71 -5.86
C THR A 18 -6.90 4.86 -4.86
N VAL A 19 -6.46 3.61 -4.69
CA VAL A 19 -6.94 2.74 -3.61
C VAL A 19 -6.15 3.07 -2.35
N VAL A 20 -6.85 3.40 -1.26
CA VAL A 20 -6.23 3.64 0.05
C VAL A 20 -6.72 2.57 1.01
N LEU A 21 -5.78 1.96 1.72
CA LEU A 21 -6.00 0.81 2.60
C LEU A 21 -5.73 1.22 4.04
N ASP A 22 -6.58 0.71 4.92
CA ASP A 22 -6.54 0.86 6.36
C ASP A 22 -6.70 2.30 6.87
N LEU A 23 -7.89 2.83 6.63
CA LEU A 23 -8.32 4.16 7.10
C LEU A 23 -8.75 4.17 8.58
N GLY A 24 -8.01 3.46 9.44
CA GLY A 24 -8.29 3.39 10.89
C GLY A 24 -9.07 2.15 11.34
N ALA A 25 -9.02 1.06 10.56
CA ALA A 25 -9.54 -0.24 11.04
C ALA A 25 -8.59 -0.86 12.07
N ASN A 26 -7.29 -0.58 11.93
CA ASN A 26 -6.25 -1.01 12.85
C ASN A 26 -5.58 0.22 13.48
N VAL A 27 -5.43 0.19 14.81
CA VAL A 27 -4.76 1.25 15.58
C VAL A 27 -3.24 1.17 15.39
N ASP A 28 -2.71 -0.06 15.38
CA ASP A 28 -1.30 -0.35 15.11
C ASP A 28 -1.22 -1.33 13.94
N CYS A 29 -0.36 -1.00 12.97
CA CYS A 29 -0.03 -1.85 11.85
C CYS A 29 1.46 -2.18 11.88
N ASP A 30 1.77 -3.46 12.01
CA ASP A 30 3.12 -3.95 11.85
C ASP A 30 3.51 -4.07 10.36
N SER A 31 4.79 -4.37 10.13
CA SER A 31 5.34 -4.48 8.78
C SER A 31 4.69 -5.61 7.96
N THR A 32 4.31 -6.71 8.60
CA THR A 32 3.70 -7.86 7.94
C THR A 32 2.31 -7.49 7.43
N MET A 33 1.51 -6.78 8.24
CA MET A 33 0.20 -6.26 7.84
C MET A 33 0.32 -5.29 6.67
N LEU A 34 1.27 -4.35 6.70
CA LEU A 34 1.49 -3.40 5.62
C LEU A 34 1.84 -4.10 4.30
N VAL A 35 2.66 -5.14 4.33
CA VAL A 35 2.98 -5.96 3.15
C VAL A 35 1.74 -6.69 2.62
N GLN A 36 0.95 -7.30 3.50
CA GLN A 36 -0.30 -7.97 3.11
C GLN A 36 -1.27 -6.99 2.46
N PHE A 37 -1.44 -5.80 3.04
CA PHE A 37 -2.30 -4.76 2.48
C PHE A 37 -1.81 -4.31 1.11
N ALA A 38 -0.51 -4.05 0.93
CA ALA A 38 0.06 -3.67 -0.37
C ALA A 38 -0.26 -4.70 -1.47
N VAL A 39 -0.07 -6.00 -1.18
CA VAL A 39 -0.39 -7.09 -2.14
C VAL A 39 -1.89 -7.12 -2.45
N MET A 40 -2.74 -7.09 -1.42
CA MET A 40 -4.20 -7.13 -1.60
C MET A 40 -4.72 -5.89 -2.33
N GLY A 41 -4.17 -4.73 -2.03
CA GLY A 41 -4.52 -3.45 -2.66
C GLY A 41 -4.16 -3.41 -4.14
N ALA A 42 -3.02 -4.00 -4.52
CA ALA A 42 -2.64 -4.15 -5.92
C ALA A 42 -3.66 -4.98 -6.69
N VAL A 43 -4.02 -6.16 -6.16
CA VAL A 43 -5.02 -7.04 -6.80
C VAL A 43 -6.39 -6.34 -6.87
N LEU A 44 -6.81 -5.65 -5.81
CA LEU A 44 -8.06 -4.90 -5.82
C LEU A 44 -8.04 -3.77 -6.87
N ALA A 45 -6.95 -3.02 -6.95
CA ALA A 45 -6.79 -1.93 -7.89
C ALA A 45 -6.83 -2.43 -9.35
N GLU A 46 -6.20 -3.57 -9.62
CA GLU A 46 -6.17 -4.18 -10.95
C GLU A 46 -7.53 -4.79 -11.33
N GLU A 47 -8.01 -5.75 -10.54
CA GLU A 47 -9.15 -6.59 -10.91
C GLU A 47 -10.51 -5.91 -10.71
N VAL A 48 -10.64 -5.04 -9.70
CA VAL A 48 -11.92 -4.42 -9.35
C VAL A 48 -12.00 -2.97 -9.83
N VAL A 49 -10.91 -2.21 -9.68
CA VAL A 49 -10.89 -0.79 -10.06
C VAL A 49 -10.50 -0.59 -11.54
N GLY A 50 -9.84 -1.58 -12.16
CA GLY A 50 -9.44 -1.57 -13.56
C GLY A 50 -8.15 -0.79 -13.83
N ILE A 51 -7.26 -0.70 -12.83
CA ILE A 51 -5.96 -0.02 -12.96
C ILE A 51 -4.90 -1.04 -13.36
N ALA A 52 -4.59 -1.13 -14.65
CA ALA A 52 -3.56 -2.04 -15.14
C ALA A 52 -2.18 -1.73 -14.53
N ASN A 53 -1.49 -2.77 -14.04
CA ASN A 53 -0.17 -2.67 -13.38
C ASN A 53 -0.10 -1.55 -12.33
N PRO A 54 -0.93 -1.60 -11.27
CA PRO A 54 -1.11 -0.50 -10.33
C PRO A 54 0.19 -0.22 -9.57
N ARG A 55 0.57 1.06 -9.51
CA ARG A 55 1.69 1.49 -8.67
C ARG A 55 1.31 1.36 -7.20
N VAL A 56 2.20 0.79 -6.40
CA VAL A 56 1.99 0.56 -4.97
C VAL A 56 2.99 1.36 -4.18
N ALA A 57 2.52 2.03 -3.14
CA ALA A 57 3.32 2.94 -2.33
C ALA A 57 2.95 2.85 -0.84
N LEU A 58 3.92 3.11 0.04
CA LEU A 58 3.66 3.26 1.47
C LEU A 58 3.57 4.74 1.83
N LEU A 59 2.48 5.14 2.48
CA LEU A 59 2.36 6.50 2.99
C LEU A 59 3.39 6.70 4.10
N ASN A 60 4.25 7.70 3.93
CA ASN A 60 5.34 7.98 4.84
C ASN A 60 5.48 9.50 5.07
N ILE A 61 6.26 9.89 6.07
CA ILE A 61 6.51 11.30 6.44
C ILE A 61 7.54 12.00 5.53
N GLY A 62 8.12 11.27 4.57
CA GLY A 62 9.07 11.78 3.60
C GLY A 62 9.42 10.72 2.55
N GLU A 63 10.10 11.13 1.50
CA GLU A 63 10.48 10.29 0.35
C GLU A 63 11.74 9.45 0.64
N GLU A 64 12.60 9.90 1.57
CA GLU A 64 13.85 9.23 1.88
C GLU A 64 13.62 7.90 2.63
N GLU A 65 14.30 6.84 2.20
CA GLU A 65 14.09 5.47 2.70
C GLU A 65 14.25 5.30 4.23
N MET A 66 15.05 6.17 4.87
CA MET A 66 15.29 6.12 6.31
C MET A 66 14.19 6.79 7.13
N LYS A 67 13.31 7.59 6.52
CA LYS A 67 12.24 8.30 7.23
C LYS A 67 11.05 7.38 7.51
N GLY A 68 10.30 7.71 8.55
CA GLY A 68 9.11 6.97 8.96
C GLY A 68 9.30 6.08 10.18
N LEU A 69 8.25 5.32 10.49
CA LEU A 69 8.25 4.33 11.54
C LEU A 69 9.05 3.08 11.12
N GLY A 70 9.52 2.30 12.10
CA GLY A 70 10.23 1.05 11.84
C GLY A 70 9.42 0.07 10.98
N SER A 71 8.14 -0.09 11.30
CA SER A 71 7.22 -0.96 10.54
C SER A 71 7.11 -0.58 9.06
N ILE A 72 7.10 0.72 8.75
CA ILE A 72 7.06 1.21 7.36
C ILE A 72 8.37 0.87 6.64
N ARG A 73 9.53 1.10 7.28
CA ARG A 73 10.83 0.77 6.68
C ARG A 73 11.00 -0.72 6.44
N ASP A 74 10.61 -1.54 7.40
CA ASP A 74 10.71 -3.00 7.30
C ASP A 74 9.77 -3.53 6.21
N ALA A 75 8.54 -3.00 6.12
CA ALA A 75 7.62 -3.32 5.04
C ALA A 75 8.17 -2.90 3.67
N ALA A 76 8.71 -1.68 3.57
CA ALA A 76 9.32 -1.17 2.34
C ALA A 76 10.47 -2.07 1.87
N ALA A 77 11.32 -2.54 2.78
CA ALA A 77 12.42 -3.46 2.47
C ALA A 77 11.90 -4.77 1.87
N VAL A 78 10.82 -5.34 2.41
CA VAL A 78 10.19 -6.54 1.87
C VAL A 78 9.53 -6.26 0.51
N LEU A 79 8.75 -5.19 0.38
CA LEU A 79 8.01 -4.86 -0.84
C LEU A 79 8.93 -4.67 -2.05
N LYS A 80 10.13 -4.09 -1.86
CA LYS A 80 11.15 -3.98 -2.92
C LYS A 80 11.61 -5.32 -3.48
N THR A 81 11.50 -6.40 -2.70
CA THR A 81 11.93 -7.74 -3.12
C THR A 81 10.85 -8.52 -3.85
N LEU A 82 9.61 -7.99 -3.96
CA LEU A 82 8.48 -8.68 -4.57
C LEU A 82 8.37 -8.27 -6.06
N PRO A 83 8.81 -9.12 -7.02
CA PRO A 83 8.81 -8.77 -8.43
C PRO A 83 7.40 -8.69 -9.04
N SER A 84 6.40 -9.24 -8.35
CA SER A 84 4.99 -9.19 -8.76
C SER A 84 4.30 -7.86 -8.43
N LEU A 85 4.99 -6.94 -7.74
CA LEU A 85 4.45 -5.65 -7.32
C LEU A 85 5.22 -4.53 -8.02
N ASN A 86 4.48 -3.60 -8.61
CA ASN A 86 5.01 -2.32 -9.09
C ASN A 86 5.18 -1.35 -7.91
N TYR A 87 6.07 -1.69 -6.99
CA TYR A 87 6.34 -0.90 -5.79
C TYR A 87 7.22 0.31 -6.15
N ILE A 88 6.76 1.51 -5.79
CA ILE A 88 7.39 2.78 -6.17
C ILE A 88 7.89 3.61 -4.97
N GLY A 89 7.82 3.06 -3.74
CA GLY A 89 8.20 3.75 -2.50
C GLY A 89 7.07 3.87 -1.51
#